data_AF-A0A8X6M4Z4-F1
#
_entry.id   AF-A0A8X6M4Z4-F1
#
_cell.length_a   1.000
_cell.length_b   1.000
_cell.length_c   1.000
_cell.angle_alpha   90.00
_cell.angle_beta   90.00
_cell.angle_gamma   90.00
#
_symmetry.space_group_name_H-M   'P 1'
#
loop_
_entity.id
_entity.type
_entity.pdbx_description
1 polymer ?
#
loop_
_entity_poly.entity_id
_entity_poly.type
_entity_poly.pdbx_seq_one_letter_code
_entity_poly.pdbx_strand_id
1 'polypeptide(L)'
;MISNFINNYKEESNFVNYFVYNYANRAEKWAYCYRNVLGINTNMKLERKNRQLKYEEAGGTVMKRLDKTISLLLAAIAKKSLSRVISIERGKLTSRVALIRKRHKLSEEMGDKYDSVVADEKHIVTKSEGSSIFLEGNRTSKEELNEFCFRRLATNTA
;
A
#
# COMPACT_ATOMS: atom_id res chain seq x y z
N MET A 1 -14.34 -41.02 -9.66
CA MET A 1 -14.31 -39.53 -9.60
C MET A 1 -13.92 -38.93 -10.95
N ILE A 2 -12.78 -39.32 -11.57
CA ILE A 2 -12.42 -38.93 -12.96
C ILE A 2 -13.38 -39.50 -14.01
N SER A 3 -13.83 -40.74 -13.83
CA SER A 3 -14.82 -41.39 -14.71
C SER A 3 -16.14 -40.61 -14.82
N ASN A 4 -16.65 -40.06 -13.71
CA ASN A 4 -17.85 -39.22 -13.70
C ASN A 4 -17.60 -37.90 -14.45
N PHE A 5 -16.41 -37.30 -14.29
CA PHE A 5 -16.05 -36.09 -15.04
C PHE A 5 -16.00 -36.37 -16.55
N ILE A 6 -15.37 -37.47 -16.96
CA ILE A 6 -15.30 -37.87 -18.37
C ILE A 6 -16.69 -38.09 -18.96
N ASN A 7 -17.60 -38.73 -18.22
CA ASN A 7 -18.97 -38.97 -18.67
C ASN A 7 -19.79 -37.69 -18.79
N ASN A 8 -19.56 -36.70 -17.92
CA ASN A 8 -20.26 -35.41 -17.97
C ASN A 8 -19.87 -34.57 -19.19
N TYR A 9 -18.64 -34.73 -19.71
CA TYR A 9 -18.13 -34.01 -20.89
C TYR A 9 -18.00 -34.92 -22.12
N LYS A 10 -18.77 -36.00 -22.17
CA LYS A 10 -18.67 -37.02 -23.24
C LYS A 10 -18.92 -36.45 -24.65
N GLU A 11 -19.72 -35.39 -24.75
CA GLU A 11 -19.99 -34.68 -26.01
C GLU A 11 -18.79 -33.86 -26.50
N GLU A 12 -17.85 -33.50 -25.61
CA GLU A 12 -16.61 -32.77 -25.92
C GLU A 12 -15.42 -33.73 -26.02
N SER A 13 -15.51 -34.70 -26.94
CA SER A 13 -14.50 -35.76 -27.10
C SER A 13 -13.06 -35.26 -27.23
N ASN A 14 -12.85 -34.13 -27.93
CA ASN A 14 -11.53 -33.51 -28.09
C ASN A 14 -10.94 -33.02 -26.75
N PHE A 15 -11.76 -32.36 -25.92
CA PHE A 15 -11.33 -31.88 -24.61
C PHE A 15 -11.06 -33.04 -23.67
N VAL A 16 -11.96 -34.04 -23.63
CA VAL A 16 -11.80 -35.24 -22.81
C VAL A 16 -10.51 -35.97 -23.16
N ASN A 17 -10.24 -36.21 -24.45
CA ASN A 17 -9.02 -36.87 -24.90
C ASN A 17 -7.76 -36.08 -24.50
N TYR A 18 -7.77 -34.76 -24.69
CA TYR A 18 -6.69 -33.89 -24.26
C TYR A 18 -6.46 -33.94 -22.74
N PHE A 19 -7.54 -33.89 -21.95
CA PHE A 19 -7.48 -33.93 -20.50
C PHE A 19 -6.94 -35.27 -19.99
N VAL A 20 -7.45 -36.38 -20.51
CA VAL A 20 -7.00 -37.73 -20.11
C VAL A 20 -5.54 -37.93 -20.43
N TYR A 21 -5.12 -37.56 -21.64
CA TYR A 21 -3.74 -37.71 -22.09
C TYR A 21 -2.75 -36.85 -21.28
N ASN A 22 -3.08 -35.59 -21.01
CA ASN A 22 -2.13 -34.63 -20.44
C ASN A 22 -2.23 -34.46 -18.91
N TYR A 23 -3.44 -34.58 -18.34
CA TYR A 23 -3.73 -34.14 -16.97
C TYR A 23 -4.19 -35.27 -16.05
N ALA A 24 -4.96 -36.26 -16.52
CA ALA A 24 -5.55 -37.28 -15.65
C ALA A 24 -4.49 -38.04 -14.82
N ASN A 25 -3.35 -38.37 -15.44
CA ASN A 25 -2.24 -39.09 -14.79
C ASN A 25 -1.35 -38.21 -13.90
N ARG A 26 -1.61 -36.90 -13.83
CA ARG A 26 -0.78 -35.93 -13.08
C ARG A 26 -1.62 -35.15 -12.07
N ALA A 27 -2.61 -35.81 -11.46
CA ALA A 27 -3.54 -35.20 -10.51
C ALA A 27 -2.83 -34.43 -9.39
N GLU A 28 -1.68 -34.93 -8.92
CA GLU A 28 -0.84 -34.27 -7.92
C GLU A 28 -0.41 -32.84 -8.29
N LYS A 29 -0.31 -32.54 -9.59
CA LYS A 29 0.17 -31.22 -10.07
C LYS A 29 -0.94 -30.16 -10.15
N TRP A 30 -2.20 -30.56 -10.32
CA TRP A 30 -3.28 -29.62 -10.58
C TRP A 30 -4.44 -29.72 -9.59
N ALA A 31 -4.74 -30.92 -9.10
CA ALA A 31 -5.89 -31.14 -8.23
C ALA A 31 -5.63 -30.51 -6.86
N TYR A 32 -6.67 -29.84 -6.35
CA TYR A 32 -6.59 -29.05 -5.13
C TYR A 32 -6.22 -29.91 -3.90
N CYS A 33 -6.74 -31.14 -3.84
CA CYS A 33 -6.52 -32.08 -2.73
C CYS A 33 -5.05 -32.48 -2.52
N TYR A 34 -4.18 -32.37 -3.53
CA TYR A 34 -2.75 -32.69 -3.41
C TYR A 34 -1.88 -31.46 -3.08
N ARG A 35 -2.46 -30.26 -2.94
CA ARG A 35 -1.70 -29.05 -2.61
C ARG A 35 -1.40 -29.00 -1.11
N ASN A 36 -0.31 -29.63 -0.69
CA ASN A 36 0.04 -29.77 0.73
C ASN A 36 0.52 -28.49 1.42
N VAL A 37 1.00 -27.47 0.69
CA VAL A 37 1.83 -26.40 1.32
C VAL A 37 1.22 -25.00 1.32
N LEU A 38 0.30 -24.64 0.43
CA LEU A 38 -0.26 -23.28 0.44
C LEU A 38 -1.67 -23.31 -0.12
N GLY A 39 -2.68 -22.93 0.68
CA GLY A 39 -4.03 -22.58 0.21
C GLY A 39 -4.06 -21.34 -0.70
N ILE A 40 -2.93 -21.01 -1.34
CA ILE A 40 -2.74 -19.86 -2.21
C ILE A 40 -3.01 -20.32 -3.64
N ASN A 41 -4.12 -19.84 -4.20
CA ASN A 41 -4.40 -20.00 -5.62
C ASN A 41 -3.44 -19.13 -6.46
N THR A 42 -2.44 -19.76 -7.09
CA THR A 42 -1.50 -19.08 -7.99
C THR A 42 -2.14 -18.58 -9.27
N ASN A 43 -3.31 -19.13 -9.66
CA ASN A 43 -4.05 -18.68 -10.84
C ASN A 43 -4.38 -17.19 -10.75
N MET A 44 -4.78 -16.71 -9.58
CA MET A 44 -5.08 -15.29 -9.37
C MET A 44 -3.87 -14.38 -9.63
N LYS A 45 -2.67 -14.84 -9.26
CA LYS A 45 -1.43 -14.09 -9.50
C LYS A 45 -1.05 -14.11 -10.99
N LEU A 46 -1.25 -15.24 -11.67
CA LEU A 46 -1.03 -15.39 -13.11
C LEU A 46 -1.99 -14.51 -13.91
N GLU A 47 -3.28 -14.59 -13.64
CA GLU A 47 -4.29 -13.78 -14.32
C GLU A 47 -4.06 -12.28 -14.12
N ARG A 48 -3.70 -11.86 -12.90
CA ARG A 48 -3.31 -10.47 -12.65
C ARG A 48 -2.11 -10.04 -13.49
N LYS A 49 -1.10 -10.91 -13.63
CA LYS A 49 0.09 -10.61 -14.44
C LYS A 49 -0.24 -10.54 -15.94
N ASN A 50 -1.10 -11.43 -16.44
CA ASN A 50 -1.56 -11.40 -17.81
C ASN A 50 -2.35 -10.13 -18.12
N ARG A 51 -3.24 -9.72 -17.21
CA ARG A 51 -3.97 -8.45 -17.30
C ARG A 51 -3.01 -7.25 -17.34
N GLN A 52 -2.03 -7.22 -16.43
CA GLN A 52 -1.02 -6.16 -16.40
C GLN A 52 -0.27 -6.05 -17.73
N LEU A 53 0.22 -7.18 -18.27
CA LEU A 53 0.92 -7.18 -19.56
C LEU A 53 0.02 -6.68 -20.70
N LYS A 54 -1.23 -7.14 -20.76
CA LYS A 54 -2.16 -6.78 -21.84
C LYS A 54 -2.58 -5.31 -21.78
N TYR A 55 -2.92 -4.78 -20.60
CA TYR A 55 -3.55 -3.47 -20.48
C TYR A 55 -2.58 -2.37 -20.03
N GLU A 56 -1.69 -2.65 -19.09
CA GLU A 56 -0.77 -1.63 -18.55
C GLU A 56 0.48 -1.47 -19.43
N GLU A 57 1.04 -2.58 -19.90
CA GLU A 57 2.29 -2.55 -20.68
C GLU A 57 2.01 -2.46 -22.20
N ALA A 58 1.05 -3.23 -22.73
CA ALA A 58 0.70 -3.24 -24.16
C ALA A 58 -0.45 -2.28 -24.55
N GLY A 59 -1.00 -1.51 -23.59
CA GLY A 59 -2.03 -0.51 -23.85
C GLY A 59 -3.35 -1.08 -24.36
N GLY A 60 -3.65 -2.36 -24.10
CA GLY A 60 -4.87 -3.03 -24.56
C GLY A 60 -4.83 -3.50 -26.02
N THR A 61 -3.72 -3.30 -26.72
CA THR A 61 -3.57 -3.71 -28.12
C THR A 61 -3.28 -5.20 -28.26
N VAL A 62 -3.80 -5.82 -29.33
CA VAL A 62 -3.49 -7.22 -29.66
C VAL A 62 -2.10 -7.28 -30.30
N MET A 63 -1.14 -7.82 -29.56
CA MET A 63 0.23 -7.98 -30.05
C MET A 63 0.33 -9.17 -31.01
N LYS A 64 0.40 -8.88 -32.32
CA LYS A 64 0.56 -9.91 -33.37
C LYS A 64 2.01 -10.37 -33.57
N ARG A 65 2.98 -9.51 -33.27
CA ARG A 65 4.41 -9.78 -33.47
C ARG A 65 5.08 -10.26 -32.20
N LEU A 66 5.69 -11.45 -32.28
CA LEU A 66 6.34 -12.11 -31.14
C LEU A 66 7.54 -11.31 -30.61
N ASP A 67 8.39 -10.81 -31.49
CA ASP A 67 9.58 -10.01 -31.17
C ASP A 67 9.23 -8.78 -30.32
N LYS A 68 8.16 -8.07 -30.69
CA LYS A 68 7.67 -6.93 -29.89
C LYS A 68 7.17 -7.40 -28.52
N THR A 69 6.48 -8.53 -28.45
CA THR A 69 5.95 -9.10 -27.20
C THR A 69 7.08 -9.49 -26.25
N ILE A 70 8.16 -10.07 -26.77
CA ILE A 70 9.33 -10.45 -25.97
C ILE A 70 9.98 -9.20 -25.39
N SER A 71 10.25 -8.17 -26.22
CA SER A 71 10.85 -6.92 -25.75
C SER A 71 10.00 -6.25 -24.66
N LEU A 72 8.68 -6.23 -24.84
CA LEU A 72 7.73 -5.68 -23.86
C LEU A 72 7.72 -6.49 -22.55
N LEU A 73 7.74 -7.81 -22.63
CA LEU A 73 7.80 -8.69 -21.46
C LEU A 73 9.10 -8.47 -20.67
N LEU A 74 10.25 -8.36 -21.36
CA LEU A 74 11.54 -8.09 -20.74
C LEU A 74 11.55 -6.72 -20.05
N ALA A 75 11.01 -5.68 -20.70
CA ALA A 75 10.87 -4.36 -20.09
C ALA A 75 10.00 -4.39 -18.84
N ALA A 76 8.87 -5.11 -18.88
CA ALA A 76 7.98 -5.27 -17.72
C ALA A 76 8.68 -6.00 -16.55
N ILE A 77 9.49 -7.03 -16.83
CA ILE A 77 10.28 -7.74 -15.82
C ILE A 77 11.34 -6.81 -15.22
N ALA A 78 12.05 -6.04 -16.04
CA ALA A 78 13.05 -5.08 -15.58
C ALA A 78 12.42 -4.01 -14.67
N LYS A 79 11.29 -3.42 -15.11
CA LYS A 79 10.49 -2.45 -14.33
C LYS A 79 10.06 -3.03 -12.98
N LYS A 80 9.59 -4.29 -12.95
CA LYS A 80 9.19 -4.96 -11.70
C LYS A 80 10.37 -5.21 -10.77
N SER A 81 11.52 -5.58 -11.32
CA SER A 81 12.75 -5.81 -10.57
C SER A 81 13.26 -4.51 -9.94
N LEU A 82 13.31 -3.43 -10.72
CA LEU A 82 13.65 -2.09 -10.21
C LEU A 82 12.66 -1.60 -9.15
N SER A 83 11.36 -1.81 -9.36
CA SER A 83 10.34 -1.46 -8.36
C SER A 83 10.56 -2.18 -7.03
N ARG A 84 11.05 -3.43 -7.07
CA ARG A 84 11.41 -4.18 -5.87
C ARG A 84 12.62 -3.57 -5.17
N VAL A 85 13.67 -3.24 -5.92
CA VAL A 85 14.86 -2.56 -5.37
C VAL A 85 14.47 -1.25 -4.71
N ILE A 86 13.69 -0.40 -5.40
CA ILE A 86 13.17 0.86 -4.85
C ILE A 86 12.38 0.62 -3.56
N SER A 87 11.53 -0.41 -3.52
CA SER A 87 10.74 -0.74 -2.34
C SER A 87 11.59 -1.22 -1.17
N ILE A 88 12.75 -1.83 -1.43
CA ILE A 88 13.69 -2.27 -0.40
C ILE A 88 14.45 -1.06 0.13
N GLU A 89 15.03 -0.24 -0.75
CA GLU A 89 15.82 0.94 -0.40
C GLU A 89 15.02 1.99 0.38
N ARG A 90 13.78 2.28 -0.05
CA ARG A 90 12.93 3.26 0.64
C ARG A 90 12.43 2.78 2.01
N GLY A 91 12.51 1.48 2.28
CA GLY A 91 11.87 0.85 3.43
C GLY A 91 10.34 0.92 3.41
N LYS A 92 9.70 0.24 4.36
CA LYS A 92 8.23 0.27 4.50
C LYS A 92 7.81 1.61 5.09
N LEU A 93 6.96 2.36 4.37
CA LEU A 93 6.30 3.53 4.93
C LEU A 93 5.32 3.07 6.01
N THR A 94 5.77 3.09 7.27
CA THR A 94 4.91 2.84 8.42
C THR A 94 4.09 4.08 8.75
N SER A 95 2.97 3.90 9.43
CA SER A 95 2.14 5.01 9.94
C SER A 95 2.97 6.01 10.76
N ARG A 96 3.94 5.50 11.54
CA ARG A 96 4.90 6.31 12.31
C ARG A 96 5.76 7.20 11.42
N VAL A 97 6.39 6.63 10.39
CA VAL A 97 7.25 7.40 9.45
C VAL A 97 6.44 8.40 8.65
N ALA A 98 5.22 8.05 8.25
CA ALA A 98 4.30 8.97 7.59
C ALA A 98 3.93 10.16 8.50
N LEU A 99 3.65 9.91 9.78
CA LEU A 99 3.33 10.96 10.75
C LEU A 99 4.54 11.88 11.00
N ILE A 100 5.75 11.33 11.11
CA ILE A 100 6.98 12.12 11.26
C ILE A 100 7.16 13.04 10.05
N ARG A 101 7.04 12.52 8.83
CA ARG A 101 7.13 13.34 7.61
C ARG A 101 6.08 14.43 7.55
N LYS A 102 4.84 14.12 7.97
CA LYS A 102 3.75 15.11 8.05
C LYS A 102 4.10 16.24 9.02
N ARG A 103 4.58 15.92 10.23
CA ARG A 103 4.98 16.91 11.23
C ARG A 103 6.18 17.74 10.77
N HIS A 104 7.16 17.10 10.13
CA HIS A 104 8.31 17.80 9.58
C HIS A 104 7.89 18.83 8.52
N LYS A 105 7.04 18.42 7.58
CA LYS A 105 6.52 19.31 6.54
C LYS A 105 5.71 20.46 7.12
N LEU A 106 4.86 20.18 8.12
CA LEU A 106 4.15 21.23 8.85
C LEU A 106 5.14 22.19 9.52
N SER A 107 6.20 21.67 10.16
CA SER A 107 7.26 22.48 10.77
C SER A 107 7.98 23.39 9.77
N GLU A 108 8.27 22.89 8.56
CA GLU A 108 8.87 23.69 7.48
C GLU A 108 7.93 24.78 6.98
N GLU A 109 6.62 24.51 6.96
CA GLU A 109 5.58 25.47 6.58
C GLU A 109 5.25 26.48 7.70
N MET A 110 5.74 26.28 8.93
CA MET A 110 5.38 27.14 10.07
C MET A 110 5.96 28.56 9.95
N GLY A 111 7.15 28.75 9.36
CA GLY A 111 7.70 30.09 9.03
C GLY A 111 7.54 31.17 10.13
N ASP A 112 7.46 32.44 9.72
CA ASP A 112 7.32 33.61 10.63
C ASP A 112 5.91 33.75 11.27
N LYS A 113 5.04 32.74 11.16
CA LYS A 113 3.66 32.80 11.69
C LYS A 113 3.52 32.32 13.13
N TYR A 114 4.60 31.79 13.70
CA TYR A 114 4.59 31.18 15.01
C TYR A 114 5.72 31.76 15.86
N ASP A 115 5.36 32.31 17.02
CA ASP A 115 6.32 32.77 18.02
C ASP A 115 6.65 31.62 18.97
N SER A 116 7.93 31.52 19.36
CA SER A 116 8.38 30.57 20.38
C SER A 116 8.76 31.30 21.65
N VAL A 117 8.13 30.96 22.77
CA VAL A 117 8.49 31.49 24.10
C VAL A 117 9.08 30.35 24.92
N VAL A 118 10.21 30.62 25.58
CA VAL A 118 10.82 29.68 26.52
C VAL A 118 10.39 30.07 27.93
N ALA A 119 9.69 29.19 28.62
CA ALA A 119 9.33 29.33 30.02
C ALA A 119 9.66 28.02 30.75
N ASP A 120 10.35 28.10 31.89
CA ASP A 120 10.72 26.97 32.76
C ASP A 120 11.25 25.73 31.98
N GLU A 121 12.30 25.96 31.17
CA GLU A 121 12.98 24.93 30.37
C GLU A 121 12.11 24.23 29.30
N LYS A 122 10.91 24.75 29.02
CA LYS A 122 10.00 24.22 27.98
C LYS A 122 9.81 25.22 26.85
N HIS A 123 9.88 24.72 25.62
CA HIS A 123 9.60 25.49 24.41
C HIS A 123 8.11 25.46 24.11
N ILE A 124 7.46 26.62 24.14
CA ILE A 124 6.05 26.80 23.79
C ILE A 124 5.99 27.48 22.43
N VAL A 125 5.35 26.85 21.45
CA VAL A 125 5.17 27.39 20.09
C VAL A 125 3.72 27.83 19.93
N THR A 126 3.50 29.10 19.59
CA THR A 126 2.17 29.73 19.53
C THR A 126 1.90 30.36 18.18
N LYS A 127 0.68 30.18 17.66
CA LYS A 127 0.18 30.84 16.45
C LYS A 127 -0.56 32.12 16.82
N SER A 128 -0.26 33.26 16.21
CA SER A 128 -1.10 34.45 16.33
C SER A 128 -2.26 34.37 15.32
N GLU A 129 -3.40 33.77 15.71
CA GLU A 129 -4.66 33.89 14.96
C GLU A 129 -5.68 34.66 15.81
N GLY A 130 -5.71 35.99 15.62
CA GLY A 130 -6.57 36.90 16.38
C GLY A 130 -6.26 36.88 17.88
N SER A 131 -7.17 37.45 18.68
CA SER A 131 -7.07 37.67 20.13
C SER A 131 -7.01 36.38 20.98
N SER A 132 -6.64 35.24 20.41
CA SER A 132 -6.66 33.92 21.02
C SER A 132 -5.37 33.16 20.70
N ILE A 133 -4.62 32.83 21.76
CA ILE A 133 -3.40 32.02 21.70
C ILE A 133 -3.79 30.55 21.89
N PHE A 134 -3.53 29.70 20.90
CA PHE A 134 -3.74 28.25 21.01
C PHE A 134 -2.42 27.54 21.33
N LEU A 135 -2.40 26.81 22.44
CA LEU A 135 -1.28 25.96 22.84
C LEU A 135 -1.50 24.56 22.25
N GLU A 136 -0.75 24.18 21.22
CA GLU A 136 -0.73 22.79 20.74
C GLU A 136 0.28 21.98 21.58
N GLY A 137 -0.09 21.75 22.86
CA GLY A 137 0.65 20.90 23.77
C GLY A 137 0.18 19.45 23.68
N ASN A 138 1.11 18.50 23.59
CA ASN A 138 0.82 17.08 23.81
C ASN A 138 0.12 16.90 25.16
N ARG A 139 -1.15 16.49 25.14
CA ARG A 139 -1.97 15.96 26.26
C ARG A 139 -1.35 16.20 27.66
N THR A 140 -1.37 17.43 28.14
CA THR A 140 -1.29 17.71 29.56
C THR A 140 -2.71 17.95 30.09
N SER A 141 -2.95 17.47 31.30
CA SER A 141 -4.25 17.43 31.97
C SER A 141 -4.96 18.78 31.93
N LYS A 142 -6.27 18.75 31.65
CA LYS A 142 -7.17 19.91 31.54
C LYS A 142 -7.08 20.92 32.69
N GLU A 143 -6.56 20.51 33.85
CA GLU A 143 -6.48 21.32 35.06
C GLU A 143 -5.36 22.38 35.00
N GLU A 144 -4.23 22.10 34.33
CA GLU A 144 -3.10 23.05 34.27
C GLU A 144 -3.35 24.23 33.31
N LEU A 145 -4.20 24.03 32.30
CA LEU A 145 -4.56 25.08 31.33
C LEU A 145 -5.46 26.16 31.91
N ASN A 146 -6.30 25.83 32.90
CA ASN A 146 -7.20 26.80 33.52
C ASN A 146 -6.46 27.74 34.47
N GLU A 147 -5.46 27.26 35.20
CA GLU A 147 -4.75 28.10 36.18
C GLU A 147 -3.93 29.22 35.52
N PHE A 148 -3.39 28.97 34.32
CA PHE A 148 -2.63 29.97 33.56
C PHE A 148 -3.51 31.06 32.93
N CYS A 149 -4.73 30.71 32.50
CA CYS A 149 -5.69 31.68 31.97
C CYS A 149 -6.29 32.58 33.05
N PHE A 150 -6.49 32.08 34.28
CA PHE A 150 -7.04 32.89 35.38
C PHE A 150 -6.03 33.89 35.94
N ARG A 151 -4.72 33.56 36.00
CA ARG A 151 -3.71 34.48 36.55
C ARG A 151 -3.53 35.78 35.75
N ARG A 152 -3.87 35.80 34.46
CA ARG A 152 -3.70 36.99 33.60
C ARG A 152 -4.93 37.90 33.54
N LEU A 153 -6.11 37.42 33.97
CA LEU A 153 -7.30 38.26 34.14
C LEU A 153 -7.25 39.12 35.42
N ALA A 154 -6.49 38.69 36.44
CA ALA A 154 -6.37 39.42 37.71
C ALA A 154 -5.36 40.59 37.67
N THR A 155 -4.48 40.65 36.66
CA THR A 155 -3.43 41.69 36.56
C THR A 155 -3.81 42.88 35.68
N ASN A 156 -5.04 42.92 35.15
CA ASN A 156 -5.52 43.98 34.25
C ASN A 156 -6.72 44.79 34.82
N THR A 157 -6.86 44.83 36.14
CA THR A 157 -7.75 45.78 36.82
C THR A 157 -6.96 46.67 37.76
N ALA A 158 -6.44 47.78 37.21
CA ALA A 158 -6.11 49.02 37.91
C ALA A 158 -6.09 50.15 36.88
#